data_AF-A0ABD1M8Q6-F1
#
_entry.id   AF-A0ABD1M8Q6-F1
#
_cell.length_a   1.000
_cell.length_b   1.000
_cell.length_c   1.000
_cell.angle_alpha   90.00
_cell.angle_beta   90.00
_cell.angle_gamma   90.00
#
_symmetry.space_group_name_H-M   'P 1'
#
loop_
_entity.id
_entity.type
_entity.pdbx_description
1 polymer ?
#
loop_
_entity_poly.entity_id
_entity_poly.type
_entity_poly.pdbx_seq_one_letter_code
_entity_poly.pdbx_strand_id
1 'polypeptide(L)'
;MQKLPEPLTDWALHATFRVIEVTSSTKFTTLINATGTSVMLEPFDHPGMRVIHQGMQQPLAIVGTSPNGSSSVFVVLPGLDGKNETISLESESHNGCFVHSGLRSRRGVKLSCKIGSDATFNQEASFIAKRGISKYNPISFVAKGVNRNFLLEPLFAFRDESYTVCFNIKG
;
A
#
# COMPACT_ATOMS: atom_id res chain seq x y z
N MET A 1 -17.06 -9.71 -4.03
CA MET A 1 -15.76 -9.38 -3.36
C MET A 1 -14.90 -10.63 -3.41
N GLN A 2 -13.62 -10.51 -3.77
CA GLN A 2 -12.67 -11.62 -3.56
C GLN A 2 -12.57 -11.90 -2.05
N LYS A 3 -12.41 -13.17 -1.67
CA LYS A 3 -12.22 -13.58 -0.27
C LYS A 3 -10.97 -12.88 0.28
N LEU A 4 -11.06 -12.31 1.48
CA LEU A 4 -9.86 -11.78 2.16
C LEU A 4 -8.83 -12.92 2.31
N PRO A 5 -7.54 -12.65 2.05
CA PRO A 5 -6.49 -13.61 2.33
C PRO A 5 -6.52 -14.10 3.78
N GLU A 6 -6.21 -15.38 3.97
CA GLU A 6 -6.10 -15.95 5.30
C GLU A 6 -4.84 -15.41 5.99
N PRO A 7 -4.88 -15.08 7.30
CA PRO A 7 -3.70 -14.66 8.05
C PRO A 7 -2.57 -15.68 7.94
N LEU A 8 -1.32 -15.21 8.08
CA LEU A 8 -0.11 -16.06 8.03
C LEU A 8 0.12 -16.72 6.66
N THR A 9 -0.41 -16.15 5.57
CA THR A 9 -0.15 -16.58 4.20
C THR A 9 0.60 -15.50 3.41
N ASP A 10 1.33 -15.89 2.36
CA ASP A 10 1.98 -14.93 1.45
C ASP A 10 0.98 -13.95 0.85
N TRP A 11 -0.24 -14.40 0.56
CA TRP A 11 -1.34 -13.55 0.09
C TRP A 11 -1.72 -12.46 1.09
N ALA A 12 -1.66 -12.74 2.40
CA ALA A 12 -1.88 -11.73 3.42
C ALA A 12 -0.77 -10.67 3.43
N LEU A 13 0.48 -11.06 3.17
CA LEU A 13 1.60 -10.13 3.04
C LEU A 13 1.43 -9.25 1.79
N HIS A 14 1.10 -9.84 0.63
CA HIS A 14 0.85 -9.13 -0.62
C HIS A 14 -0.35 -8.15 -0.54
N ALA A 15 -1.33 -8.45 0.30
CA ALA A 15 -2.52 -7.61 0.51
C ALA A 15 -2.36 -6.60 1.66
N THR A 16 -1.22 -6.58 2.35
CA THR A 16 -0.96 -5.69 3.47
C THR A 16 0.01 -4.57 3.06
N PHE A 17 -0.35 -3.34 3.42
CA PHE A 17 0.47 -2.16 3.19
C PHE A 17 0.67 -1.43 4.51
N ARG A 18 1.89 -0.97 4.74
CA ARG A 18 2.18 0.05 5.74
C ARG A 18 1.90 1.42 5.13
N VAL A 19 1.12 2.21 5.84
CA VAL A 19 0.86 3.60 5.48
C VAL A 19 1.90 4.47 6.17
N ILE A 20 2.58 5.30 5.39
CA ILE A 20 3.62 6.22 5.86
C ILE A 20 3.11 7.65 5.63
N GLU A 21 2.88 8.39 6.71
CA GLU A 21 2.54 9.82 6.63
C GLU A 21 3.73 10.63 6.09
N VAL A 22 3.47 11.53 5.13
CA VAL A 22 4.48 12.44 4.59
C VAL A 22 4.77 13.57 5.57
N THR A 23 3.73 14.10 6.22
CA THR A 23 3.83 15.11 7.26
C THR A 23 3.18 14.57 8.55
N SER A 24 4.00 14.33 9.56
CA SER A 24 3.58 13.78 10.86
C SER A 24 2.80 14.83 11.67
N SER A 25 1.56 15.13 11.26
CA SER A 25 0.72 16.14 11.90
C SER A 25 -0.38 15.54 12.79
N THR A 26 -0.87 14.34 12.46
CA THR A 26 -1.99 13.71 13.18
C THR A 26 -1.87 12.19 13.17
N LYS A 27 -1.71 11.59 14.36
CA LYS A 27 -1.71 10.12 14.50
C LYS A 27 -3.12 9.58 14.22
N PHE A 28 -3.35 9.01 13.04
CA PHE A 28 -4.59 8.29 12.78
C PHE A 28 -4.45 6.80 13.12
N THR A 29 -5.51 6.20 13.66
CA THR A 29 -5.58 4.76 13.96
C THR A 29 -6.11 3.95 12.76
N THR A 30 -6.80 4.60 11.83
CA THR A 30 -7.35 4.01 10.61
C THR A 30 -7.23 4.99 9.45
N LEU A 31 -7.09 4.46 8.23
CA LEU A 31 -6.92 5.30 7.04
C LEU A 31 -8.17 6.11 6.69
N ILE A 32 -9.36 5.68 7.12
CA ILE A 32 -10.61 6.43 6.97
C ILE A 32 -10.52 7.79 7.70
N ASN A 33 -9.86 7.82 8.86
CA ASN A 33 -9.67 9.03 9.66
C ASN A 33 -8.52 9.91 9.14
N ALA A 34 -7.81 9.48 8.09
CA ALA A 34 -6.70 10.21 7.48
C ALA A 34 -7.15 11.09 6.31
N THR A 35 -8.42 11.48 6.24
CA THR A 35 -8.91 12.32 5.14
C THR A 35 -8.17 13.66 5.07
N GLY A 36 -7.71 14.04 3.88
CA GLY A 36 -6.91 15.24 3.62
C GLY A 36 -5.40 15.06 3.86
N THR A 37 -4.96 13.87 4.28
CA THR A 37 -3.55 13.62 4.61
C THR A 37 -2.78 13.04 3.42
N SER A 38 -1.56 13.53 3.19
CA SER A 38 -0.62 12.94 2.24
C SER A 38 0.08 11.71 2.83
N VAL A 39 -0.03 10.58 2.14
CA VAL A 39 0.54 9.29 2.54
C VAL A 39 1.31 8.63 1.42
N MET A 40 2.26 7.78 1.78
CA MET A 40 2.94 6.83 0.90
C MET A 40 2.58 5.40 1.34
N LEU A 41 2.50 4.48 0.40
CA LEU A 41 2.20 3.07 0.67
C LEU A 41 3.45 2.22 0.50
N GLU A 42 3.85 1.52 1.55
CA GLU A 42 4.92 0.53 1.57
C GLU A 42 4.31 -0.87 1.60
N PRO A 43 4.49 -1.72 0.58
CA PRO A 43 4.05 -3.10 0.62
C PRO A 43 4.78 -3.86 1.73
N PHE A 44 4.03 -4.67 2.49
CA PHE A 44 4.60 -5.40 3.63
C PHE A 44 5.61 -6.48 3.20
N ASP A 45 5.41 -7.07 2.03
CA ASP A 45 6.29 -8.05 1.38
C ASP A 45 7.52 -7.42 0.69
N HIS A 46 7.59 -6.09 0.62
CA HIS A 46 8.70 -5.33 0.04
C HIS A 46 9.12 -4.17 0.97
N PRO A 47 9.66 -4.46 2.18
CA PRO A 47 10.03 -3.44 3.14
C PRO A 47 11.04 -2.45 2.56
N GLY A 48 10.82 -1.15 2.80
CA GLY A 48 11.64 -0.06 2.25
C GLY A 48 11.35 0.31 0.80
N MET A 49 10.43 -0.40 0.12
CA MET A 49 9.96 -0.03 -1.22
C MET A 49 8.61 0.68 -1.14
N ARG A 50 8.26 1.45 -2.17
CA ARG A 50 7.03 2.25 -2.21
C ARG A 50 6.22 1.96 -3.46
N VAL A 51 4.90 2.02 -3.33
CA VAL A 51 3.99 2.08 -4.47
C VAL A 51 4.11 3.45 -5.13
N ILE A 52 4.33 3.47 -6.44
CA ILE A 52 4.39 4.67 -7.26
C ILE A 52 3.44 4.58 -8.44
N HIS A 53 2.98 5.74 -8.93
CA HIS A 53 2.43 5.81 -10.27
C HIS A 53 3.52 6.00 -11.32
N GLN A 54 3.30 5.45 -12.52
CA GLN A 54 4.19 5.58 -13.68
C GLN A 54 3.65 6.60 -14.71
N GLY A 55 2.70 7.43 -14.28
CA GLY A 55 1.98 8.38 -15.13
C GLY A 55 0.54 7.96 -15.35
N MET A 56 -0.22 8.81 -16.04
CA MET A 56 -1.65 8.60 -16.28
C MET A 56 -1.90 7.33 -17.11
N GLN A 57 -2.93 6.57 -16.73
CA GLN A 57 -3.34 5.30 -17.35
C GLN A 57 -2.31 4.17 -17.29
N GLN A 58 -1.17 4.38 -16.62
CA GLN A 58 -0.15 3.35 -16.44
C GLN A 58 -0.38 2.55 -15.15
N PRO A 59 -0.03 1.26 -15.14
CA PRO A 59 -0.11 0.46 -13.93
C PRO A 59 0.79 1.04 -12.83
N LEU A 60 0.38 0.85 -11.58
CA LEU A 60 1.24 1.19 -10.45
C LEU A 60 2.46 0.25 -10.41
N ALA A 61 3.56 0.73 -9.85
CA ALA A 61 4.80 -0.03 -9.69
C ALA A 61 5.29 0.02 -8.24
N ILE A 62 6.13 -0.94 -7.87
CA ILE A 62 6.82 -0.99 -6.58
C ILE A 62 8.29 -0.72 -6.83
N VAL A 63 8.84 0.34 -6.23
CA VAL A 63 10.25 0.73 -6.42
C VAL A 63 10.93 1.02 -5.09
N GLY A 64 12.23 0.69 -4.99
CA GLY A 64 13.03 0.96 -3.77
C GLY A 64 13.46 2.42 -3.63
N THR A 65 13.76 3.07 -4.76
CA THR A 65 14.09 4.49 -4.81
C THR A 65 13.16 5.13 -5.83
N SER A 66 12.30 6.07 -5.41
CA SER A 66 11.51 6.83 -6.37
C SER A 66 12.40 7.87 -7.05
N PRO A 67 12.54 7.87 -8.39
CA PRO A 67 13.27 8.92 -9.10
C PRO A 67 12.64 10.31 -8.87
N ASN A 68 11.33 10.33 -8.59
CA ASN A 68 10.53 11.52 -8.35
C ASN A 68 9.72 11.29 -7.07
N GLY A 69 10.07 11.95 -5.96
CA GLY A 69 9.45 11.71 -4.64
C GLY A 69 7.92 11.85 -4.63
N SER A 70 7.39 12.75 -5.46
CA SER A 70 5.95 13.04 -5.55
C SER A 70 5.13 11.94 -6.23
N SER A 71 5.74 11.03 -7.00
CA SER A 71 4.98 9.94 -7.64
C SER A 71 4.57 8.81 -6.69
N SER A 72 5.09 8.86 -5.46
CA SER A 72 4.77 7.93 -4.37
C SER A 72 3.74 8.48 -3.38
N VAL A 73 3.35 9.75 -3.53
CA VAL A 73 2.50 10.45 -2.56
C VAL A 73 1.06 10.50 -3.05
N PHE A 74 0.16 10.08 -2.17
CA PHE A 74 -1.27 10.10 -2.40
C PHE A 74 -1.98 10.86 -1.28
N VAL A 75 -2.92 11.72 -1.66
CA VAL A 75 -3.84 12.36 -0.71
C VAL A 75 -5.02 11.44 -0.48
N VAL A 76 -5.30 11.12 0.78
CA VAL A 76 -6.45 10.31 1.16
C VAL A 76 -7.69 11.19 1.17
N LEU A 77 -8.74 10.80 0.44
CA LEU A 77 -10.01 11.50 0.36
C LEU A 77 -11.18 10.56 0.71
N PRO A 78 -12.38 11.09 1.03
CA PRO A 78 -13.58 10.27 1.08
C PRO A 78 -13.81 9.60 -0.26
N GLY A 79 -14.34 8.38 -0.25
CA GLY A 79 -14.57 7.63 -1.49
C GLY A 79 -15.45 8.39 -2.47
N LEU A 80 -15.01 8.45 -3.72
CA LEU A 80 -15.71 9.11 -4.81
C LEU A 80 -17.10 8.48 -5.09
N ASP A 81 -17.32 7.24 -4.67
CA ASP A 81 -18.60 6.55 -4.81
C ASP A 81 -19.68 7.01 -3.81
N GLY A 82 -19.31 7.91 -2.89
CA GLY A 82 -20.21 8.53 -1.92
C GLY A 82 -20.64 7.59 -0.79
N LYS A 83 -20.07 6.38 -0.70
CA LYS A 83 -20.39 5.45 0.39
C LYS A 83 -19.55 5.75 1.61
N ASN A 84 -20.20 5.62 2.76
CA ASN A 84 -19.51 5.64 4.04
C ASN A 84 -18.43 4.55 4.09
N GLU A 85 -17.36 4.80 4.85
CA GLU A 85 -16.24 3.86 5.07
C GLU A 85 -15.37 3.55 3.83
N THR A 86 -15.61 4.22 2.71
CA THR A 86 -14.76 4.15 1.53
C THR A 86 -13.82 5.35 1.46
N ILE A 87 -12.65 5.14 0.87
CA ILE A 87 -11.65 6.17 0.61
C ILE A 87 -11.26 6.16 -0.87
N SER A 88 -10.75 7.29 -1.33
CA SER A 88 -10.07 7.41 -2.61
C SER A 88 -8.65 7.94 -2.38
N LEU A 89 -7.72 7.52 -3.23
CA LEU A 89 -6.32 7.94 -3.16
C LEU A 89 -6.01 8.77 -4.39
N GLU A 90 -5.92 10.09 -4.22
CA GLU A 90 -5.58 11.04 -5.28
C GLU A 90 -4.06 11.20 -5.36
N SER A 91 -3.50 11.25 -6.56
CA SER A 91 -2.07 11.52 -6.74
C SER A 91 -1.75 12.97 -6.42
N GLU A 92 -0.79 13.20 -5.50
CA GLU A 92 -0.35 14.56 -5.14
C GLU A 92 0.26 15.31 -6.33
N SER A 93 0.93 14.60 -7.23
CA SER A 93 1.55 15.21 -8.42
C SER A 93 0.61 15.39 -9.63
N HIS A 94 -0.63 14.87 -9.56
CA HIS A 94 -1.58 14.86 -10.67
C HIS A 94 -3.01 15.06 -10.14
N ASN A 95 -3.39 16.31 -9.91
CA ASN A 95 -4.73 16.66 -9.43
C ASN A 95 -5.83 16.11 -10.36
N GLY A 96 -6.87 15.55 -9.77
CA GLY A 96 -7.97 14.88 -10.46
C GLY A 96 -7.67 13.44 -10.90
N CYS A 97 -6.48 12.90 -10.57
CA CYS A 97 -6.09 11.54 -10.91
C CYS A 97 -5.97 10.65 -9.69
N PHE A 98 -6.60 9.48 -9.74
CA PHE A 98 -6.82 8.61 -8.60
C PHE A 98 -6.25 7.21 -8.86
N VAL A 99 -5.87 6.52 -7.79
CA VAL A 99 -5.67 5.07 -7.83
C VAL A 99 -6.98 4.42 -8.25
N HIS A 100 -6.91 3.57 -9.26
CA HIS A 100 -8.07 2.99 -9.92
C HIS A 100 -7.85 1.49 -10.10
N SER A 101 -8.79 0.70 -9.60
CA SER A 101 -8.69 -0.77 -9.58
C SER A 101 -8.59 -1.40 -10.96
N GLY A 102 -9.18 -0.75 -11.98
CA GLY A 102 -9.17 -1.26 -13.35
C GLY A 102 -9.91 -2.59 -13.48
N LEU A 103 -10.83 -2.89 -12.56
CA LEU A 103 -11.59 -4.14 -12.43
C LEU A 103 -12.19 -4.60 -13.76
N ARG A 104 -12.74 -3.66 -14.54
CA ARG A 104 -13.31 -3.95 -15.86
C ARG A 104 -12.29 -4.12 -16.98
N SER A 105 -11.11 -3.52 -16.82
CA SER A 105 -10.05 -3.50 -17.85
C SER A 105 -9.07 -4.68 -17.74
N ARG A 106 -9.07 -5.44 -16.63
CA ARG A 106 -8.10 -6.53 -16.33
C ARG A 106 -6.62 -6.12 -16.39
N ARG A 107 -6.31 -4.82 -16.39
CA ARG A 107 -4.94 -4.29 -16.48
C ARG A 107 -4.28 -4.05 -15.11
N GLY A 108 -4.88 -4.56 -14.04
CA GLY A 108 -4.44 -4.31 -12.67
C GLY A 108 -4.71 -2.86 -12.21
N VAL A 109 -4.18 -2.55 -11.02
CA VAL A 109 -4.33 -1.22 -10.41
C VAL A 109 -3.46 -0.20 -11.14
N LYS A 110 -4.04 0.95 -11.46
CA LYS A 110 -3.39 2.02 -12.23
C LYS A 110 -3.72 3.40 -11.69
N LEU A 111 -3.03 4.43 -12.18
CA LEU A 111 -3.47 5.82 -12.00
C LEU A 111 -4.44 6.20 -13.14
N SER A 112 -5.61 6.73 -12.82
CA SER A 112 -6.61 7.15 -13.82
C SER A 112 -7.22 8.49 -13.44
N CYS A 113 -7.48 9.35 -14.43
CA CYS A 113 -8.01 10.69 -14.18
C CYS A 113 -9.51 10.76 -14.39
N LYS A 114 -10.19 11.44 -13.48
CA LYS A 114 -11.64 11.62 -13.53
C LYS A 114 -11.98 12.63 -14.61
N ILE A 115 -12.89 12.27 -15.50
CA ILE A 115 -13.44 13.17 -16.51
C ILE A 115 -14.95 13.26 -16.29
N GLY A 116 -15.41 14.43 -15.82
CA GLY A 116 -16.83 14.67 -15.57
C GLY A 116 -17.42 13.82 -14.43
N SER A 117 -18.70 13.52 -14.53
CA SER A 117 -19.44 12.68 -13.57
C SER A 117 -19.54 11.26 -14.10
N ASP A 118 -18.60 10.39 -13.72
CA ASP A 118 -18.62 8.97 -14.07
C ASP A 118 -18.76 8.11 -12.80
N ALA A 119 -19.97 7.57 -12.59
CA ALA A 119 -20.27 6.71 -11.46
C ALA A 119 -19.46 5.39 -11.48
N THR A 120 -19.10 4.88 -12.67
CA THR A 120 -18.25 3.68 -12.79
C THR A 120 -16.84 4.00 -12.33
N PHE A 121 -16.27 5.13 -12.79
CA PHE A 121 -14.97 5.60 -12.35
C PHE A 121 -14.94 5.75 -10.82
N ASN A 122 -15.96 6.42 -10.26
CA ASN A 122 -16.06 6.66 -8.83
C ASN A 122 -16.04 5.34 -8.03
N GLN A 123 -16.77 4.32 -8.48
CA GLN A 123 -16.77 3.00 -7.86
C GLN A 123 -15.41 2.31 -7.96
N GLU A 124 -14.73 2.39 -9.11
CA GLU A 124 -13.44 1.73 -9.33
C GLU A 124 -12.25 2.45 -8.69
N ALA A 125 -12.41 3.73 -8.34
CA ALA A 125 -11.45 4.56 -7.61
C ALA A 125 -11.77 4.69 -6.11
N SER A 126 -12.76 3.96 -5.60
CA SER A 126 -13.13 3.92 -4.18
C SER A 126 -12.79 2.56 -3.57
N PHE A 127 -12.15 2.58 -2.40
CA PHE A 127 -11.63 1.40 -1.73
C PHE A 127 -12.10 1.36 -0.28
N ILE A 128 -12.34 0.16 0.24
CA ILE A 128 -12.58 -0.04 1.68
C ILE A 128 -11.23 -0.20 2.35
N ALA A 129 -10.85 0.75 3.20
CA ALA A 129 -9.64 0.64 4.00
C ALA A 129 -9.89 -0.21 5.24
N LYS A 130 -9.30 -1.41 5.28
CA LYS A 130 -9.34 -2.29 6.44
C LYS A 130 -8.03 -2.25 7.20
N ARG A 131 -8.07 -2.68 8.47
CA ARG A 131 -6.84 -2.96 9.22
C ARG A 131 -6.01 -3.99 8.47
N GLY A 132 -4.70 -3.78 8.36
CA GLY A 132 -3.77 -4.71 7.74
C GLY A 132 -3.89 -6.11 8.35
N ILE A 133 -3.77 -7.14 7.51
CA ILE A 133 -3.88 -8.54 7.93
C ILE A 133 -2.63 -8.94 8.72
N SER A 134 -1.48 -8.37 8.35
CA SER A 134 -0.19 -8.55 9.02
C SER A 134 0.32 -7.23 9.64
N LYS A 135 1.15 -7.35 10.68
CA LYS A 135 1.84 -6.23 11.34
C LYS A 135 3.27 -6.66 11.68
N TYR A 136 4.23 -5.73 11.65
CA TYR A 136 5.59 -6.06 12.09
C TYR A 136 5.55 -6.49 13.55
N ASN A 137 6.24 -7.60 13.85
CA ASN A 137 6.59 -7.94 15.22
C ASN A 137 7.52 -6.83 15.79
N PRO A 138 7.40 -6.44 17.07
CA PRO A 138 8.33 -5.49 17.70
C PRO A 138 9.82 -5.83 17.55
N ILE A 139 10.15 -7.11 17.36
CA ILE A 139 11.52 -7.62 17.19
C ILE A 139 11.77 -8.03 15.73
N SER A 140 11.13 -7.36 14.77
CA SER A 140 11.40 -7.62 13.35
C SER A 140 12.68 -6.91 12.91
N PHE A 141 13.42 -7.55 12.00
CA PHE A 141 14.60 -6.98 11.37
C PHE A 141 14.44 -6.99 9.86
N VAL A 142 15.02 -5.99 9.18
CA VAL A 142 15.02 -5.93 7.72
C VAL A 142 16.38 -6.38 7.20
N ALA A 143 16.42 -7.51 6.52
CA ALA A 143 17.60 -7.95 5.78
C ALA A 143 17.63 -7.24 4.42
N LYS A 144 18.73 -6.56 4.13
CA LYS A 144 18.92 -5.84 2.86
C LYS A 144 19.42 -6.80 1.78
N GLY A 145 18.69 -6.87 0.67
CA GLY A 145 19.11 -7.60 -0.53
C GLY A 145 19.43 -6.66 -1.68
N VAL A 146 19.97 -7.21 -2.78
CA VAL A 146 20.38 -6.43 -3.96
C VAL A 146 19.18 -5.80 -4.67
N ASN A 147 18.11 -6.59 -4.89
CA ASN A 147 16.92 -6.15 -5.63
C ASN A 147 15.73 -5.81 -4.74
N ARG A 148 15.66 -6.40 -3.53
CA ARG A 148 14.61 -6.16 -2.54
C ARG A 148 15.11 -6.45 -1.14
N ASN A 149 14.43 -5.90 -0.14
CA ASN A 149 14.66 -6.24 1.26
C ASN A 149 13.68 -7.33 1.72
N PHE A 150 13.98 -7.94 2.86
CA PHE A 150 13.19 -9.01 3.46
C PHE A 150 12.88 -8.68 4.91
N LEU A 151 11.61 -8.80 5.30
CA LEU A 151 11.21 -8.71 6.70
C LEU A 151 11.45 -10.06 7.38
N LEU A 152 12.21 -10.05 8.46
CA LEU A 152 12.45 -11.21 9.30
C LEU A 152 11.76 -11.00 10.64
N GLU A 153 10.94 -11.96 11.04
CA GLU A 153 10.24 -11.93 12.32
C GLU A 153 10.38 -13.27 13.05
N PRO A 154 10.33 -13.27 14.40
CA PRO A 154 10.40 -14.51 15.16
C PRO A 154 9.22 -15.44 14.82
N LEU A 155 9.53 -16.70 14.47
CA LEU A 155 8.51 -17.72 14.12
C LEU A 155 7.58 -18.06 15.28
N PHE A 156 8.11 -18.00 16.50
CA PHE A 156 7.37 -18.16 17.74
C PHE A 156 7.87 -17.09 18.70
N ALA A 157 6.99 -16.35 19.36
CA ALA A 157 7.36 -15.24 20.23
C ALA A 157 7.94 -15.69 21.59
N PHE A 158 8.88 -16.66 21.61
CA PHE A 158 9.51 -17.13 22.84
C PHE A 158 10.57 -16.12 23.31
N ARG A 159 10.55 -15.82 24.62
CA ARG A 159 11.35 -14.75 25.27
C ARG A 159 12.78 -15.20 25.61
N ASP A 160 13.05 -16.49 25.50
CA ASP A 160 14.18 -17.19 26.09
C ASP A 160 14.94 -18.08 25.08
N GLU A 161 14.61 -17.98 23.78
CA GLU A 161 15.30 -18.73 22.72
C GLU A 161 16.32 -17.87 21.94
N SER A 162 17.46 -18.48 21.61
CA SER A 162 18.46 -17.91 20.70
C SER A 162 18.14 -18.31 19.26
N TYR A 163 17.67 -17.36 18.44
CA TYR A 163 17.37 -17.62 17.02
C TYR A 163 18.65 -17.59 16.18
N THR A 164 18.94 -18.69 15.50
CA THR A 164 19.96 -18.71 14.43
C THR A 164 19.26 -18.58 13.09
N VAL A 165 19.48 -17.46 12.40
CA VAL A 165 18.92 -17.24 11.06
C VAL A 165 19.88 -17.81 10.02
N CYS A 166 19.47 -18.85 9.29
CA CYS A 166 20.25 -19.44 8.22
C CYS A 166 19.76 -18.94 6.87
N PHE A 167 20.62 -18.25 6.11
CA PHE A 167 20.32 -17.86 4.74
C PHE A 167 21.02 -18.79 3.76
N ASN A 168 20.27 -19.28 2.78
CA ASN A 168 20.84 -19.86 1.57
C ASN A 168 20.75 -18.81 0.45
N ILE A 169 21.78 -17.98 0.34
CA ILE A 169 21.87 -16.97 -0.73
C ILE A 169 22.62 -17.62 -1.89
N LYS A 170 21.89 -17.95 -2.97
CA LYS A 170 22.51 -18.29 -4.25
C LYS A 170 22.79 -16.97 -4.99
N GLY A 171 24.06 -16.70 -5.24
CA GLY A 171 24.52 -15.57 -6.06
C GLY A 171 24.26 -15.78 -7.54
#